data_AF-A0A536XBI6-F1
#
_entry.id   AF-A0A536XBI6-F1
#
_cell.length_a   1.000
_cell.length_b   1.000
_cell.length_c   1.000
_cell.angle_alpha   90.00
_cell.angle_beta   90.00
_cell.angle_gamma   90.00
#
_symmetry.space_group_name_H-M   'P 1'
#
loop_
_entity.id
_entity.type
_entity.pdbx_description
1 polymer ?
#
loop_
_entity_poly.entity_id
_entity_poly.type
_entity_poly.pdbx_seq_one_letter_code
_entity_poly.pdbx_strand_id
1 'polypeptide(L)'
;FDVVIASPDTMRVVGTLGQILGPRGLMPNPKVGTVTPDVAQAVRNAKAGQVQFRVDKAGIVHGTIGRRSFDTDKLIGNLRALIEALNKAKPASSKGIYLRKVAVSSTMGVGARVDVASINAAAPGA
;
A
#
# COMPACT_ATOMS: atom_id res chain seq x y z
N PHE A 1 16.60 -9.31 -3.56
CA PHE A 1 15.89 -9.04 -2.30
C PHE A 1 14.96 -7.86 -2.57
N ASP A 2 13.67 -8.04 -2.35
CA ASP A 2 12.65 -7.03 -2.69
C ASP A 2 12.15 -6.26 -1.47
N VAL A 3 12.42 -6.78 -0.26
CA VAL A 3 12.08 -6.17 1.02
C VAL A 3 13.23 -6.39 2.00
N VAL A 4 13.65 -5.33 2.69
CA VAL A 4 14.63 -5.38 3.79
C VAL A 4 13.88 -5.09 5.09
N ILE A 5 14.01 -5.99 6.06
CA ILE A 5 13.43 -5.84 7.41
C ILE A 5 14.59 -5.68 8.39
N ALA A 6 14.48 -4.71 9.29
CA ALA A 6 15.51 -4.43 10.28
C ALA A 6 14.91 -4.38 11.69
N SER A 7 15.70 -4.75 12.68
CA SER A 7 15.40 -4.46 14.08
C SER A 7 15.89 -3.04 14.44
N PRO A 8 15.29 -2.35 15.43
CA PRO A 8 15.73 -1.02 15.85
C PRO A 8 17.23 -0.95 16.19
N ASP A 9 17.78 -2.02 16.79
CA ASP A 9 19.18 -2.08 17.23
C ASP A 9 20.16 -2.11 16.06
N THR A 10 19.73 -2.64 14.90
CA THR A 10 20.56 -2.79 13.71
C THR A 10 20.48 -1.58 12.77
N MET A 11 19.54 -0.65 13.00
CA MET A 11 19.34 0.54 12.15
C MET A 11 20.57 1.46 12.08
N ARG A 12 21.40 1.50 13.13
CA ARG A 12 22.66 2.29 13.14
C ARG A 12 23.63 1.83 12.06
N VAL A 13 23.69 0.52 11.80
CA VAL A 13 24.53 -0.08 10.75
C VAL A 13 23.83 0.01 9.39
N VAL A 14 22.52 -0.18 9.32
CA VAL A 14 21.76 -0.05 8.06
C VAL A 14 21.81 1.39 7.50
N GLY A 15 21.93 2.40 8.37
CA GLY A 15 22.09 3.81 7.99
C GLY A 15 23.35 4.08 7.17
N THR A 16 24.46 3.37 7.41
CA THR A 16 25.70 3.54 6.63
C THR A 16 25.57 2.97 5.21
N LEU A 17 24.70 1.97 5.02
CA LEU A 17 24.33 1.40 3.72
C LEU A 17 23.29 2.25 2.94
N GLY A 18 22.93 3.42 3.47
CA GLY A 18 21.93 4.32 2.89
C GLY A 18 22.26 4.76 1.45
N GLN A 19 23.53 4.85 1.06
CA GLN A 19 23.93 5.20 -0.31
C GLN A 19 23.48 4.16 -1.34
N ILE A 20 23.37 2.88 -0.95
CA ILE A 20 22.97 1.79 -1.83
C ILE A 20 21.47 1.51 -1.70
N LEU A 21 20.95 1.53 -0.48
CA LEU A 21 19.54 1.21 -0.18
C LEU A 21 18.59 2.37 -0.49
N GLY A 22 19.06 3.60 -0.43
CA GLY A 22 18.32 4.83 -0.75
C GLY A 22 17.81 4.88 -2.19
N PRO A 23 18.68 4.85 -3.22
CA PRO A 23 18.24 4.93 -4.63
C PRO A 23 17.39 3.73 -5.07
N ARG A 24 17.52 2.58 -4.39
CA ARG A 24 16.68 1.39 -4.65
C ARG A 24 15.34 1.44 -3.93
N GLY A 25 15.09 2.43 -3.07
CA GLY A 25 13.83 2.57 -2.33
C GLY A 25 13.57 1.48 -1.30
N LEU A 26 14.61 0.71 -0.94
CA LEU A 26 14.58 -0.46 -0.05
C LEU A 26 14.94 -0.11 1.39
N MET A 27 15.13 1.18 1.70
CA MET A 27 15.46 1.63 3.04
C MET A 27 14.33 1.27 4.03
N PRO A 28 14.60 0.53 5.12
CA PRO A 28 13.59 0.19 6.10
C PRO A 28 13.02 1.45 6.75
N ASN A 29 11.70 1.56 6.81
CA ASN A 29 11.03 2.73 7.38
C ASN A 29 10.11 2.30 8.56
N PRO A 30 10.24 2.93 9.75
CA PRO A 30 9.38 2.62 10.89
C PRO A 30 7.89 2.81 10.61
N LYS A 31 7.52 3.77 9.73
CA LYS A 31 6.11 4.07 9.40
C LYS A 31 5.39 2.92 8.70
N VAL A 32 6.15 2.04 8.03
CA VAL A 32 5.61 0.89 7.29
C VAL A 32 5.76 -0.42 8.06
N GLY A 33 6.26 -0.37 9.30
CA GLY A 33 6.44 -1.57 10.13
C GLY A 33 7.55 -2.51 9.65
N THR A 34 8.42 -2.08 8.74
CA THR A 34 9.63 -2.83 8.35
C THR A 34 10.77 -2.68 9.36
N VAL A 35 10.58 -1.82 10.36
CA VAL A 35 11.46 -1.68 11.52
C VAL A 35 10.66 -2.07 12.75
N THR A 36 10.76 -3.33 13.15
CA THR A 36 10.04 -3.88 14.31
C THR A 36 10.96 -4.75 15.16
N PRO A 37 10.75 -4.78 16.48
CA PRO A 37 11.43 -5.74 17.35
C PRO A 37 10.97 -7.19 17.08
N ASP A 38 9.72 -7.37 16.62
CA ASP A 38 9.21 -8.66 16.15
C ASP A 38 9.51 -8.86 14.65
N VAL A 39 10.63 -9.51 14.37
CA VAL A 39 11.09 -9.81 13.00
C VAL A 39 10.29 -10.97 12.39
N ALA A 40 9.79 -11.91 13.21
CA ALA A 40 9.10 -13.10 12.73
C ALA A 40 7.73 -12.74 12.12
N GLN A 41 6.97 -11.86 12.78
CA GLN A 41 5.71 -11.36 12.22
C GLN A 41 5.95 -10.48 10.99
N ALA A 42 6.96 -9.62 11.01
CA ALA A 42 7.29 -8.76 9.87
C ALA A 42 7.63 -9.58 8.61
N VAL A 43 8.38 -10.68 8.75
CA VAL A 43 8.70 -11.58 7.63
C VAL A 43 7.44 -12.27 7.08
N ARG A 44 6.52 -12.71 7.95
CA ARG A 44 5.25 -13.32 7.53
C ARG A 44 4.39 -12.32 6.76
N ASN A 45 4.28 -11.09 7.26
CA ASN A 45 3.50 -10.04 6.62
C ASN A 45 4.11 -9.59 5.29
N ALA A 46 5.43 -9.47 5.22
CA ALA A 46 6.13 -9.17 3.98
C ALA A 46 5.95 -10.29 2.94
N LYS A 47 6.01 -11.55 3.36
CA LYS A 47 5.80 -12.71 2.48
C LYS A 47 4.35 -12.87 2.04
N ALA A 48 3.39 -12.42 2.85
CA ALA A 48 1.97 -12.36 2.50
C ALA A 48 1.66 -11.33 1.39
N GLY A 49 2.65 -10.57 0.93
CA GLY A 49 2.50 -9.66 -0.21
C GLY A 49 1.94 -8.30 0.20
N GLN A 50 2.28 -7.81 1.39
CA GLN A 50 1.88 -6.48 1.84
C GLN A 50 2.26 -5.41 0.81
N VAL A 51 1.25 -4.79 0.19
CA VAL A 51 1.45 -3.74 -0.80
C VAL A 51 1.73 -2.43 -0.08
N GLN A 52 2.87 -1.83 -0.38
CA GLN A 52 3.25 -0.53 0.13
C GLN A 52 2.66 0.56 -0.76
N PHE A 53 1.80 1.40 -0.20
CA PHE A 53 1.32 2.60 -0.87
C PHE A 53 2.10 3.81 -0.35
N ARG A 54 2.64 4.61 -1.26
CA ARG A 54 3.30 5.88 -0.96
C ARG A 54 2.44 7.02 -1.46
N VAL A 55 2.41 8.10 -0.68
CA VAL A 55 1.75 9.35 -1.06
C VAL A 55 2.75 10.18 -1.86
N ASP A 56 2.36 10.62 -3.05
CA ASP A 56 3.15 11.55 -3.83
C ASP A 56 2.99 12.99 -3.30
N LYS A 57 3.89 13.91 -3.67
CA LYS A 57 3.82 15.33 -3.26
C LYS A 57 2.51 16.01 -3.69
N ALA A 58 1.86 15.49 -4.74
CA ALA A 58 0.55 15.93 -5.20
C ALA A 58 -0.64 15.39 -4.36
N GLY A 59 -0.38 14.61 -3.31
CA GLY A 59 -1.42 14.00 -2.47
C GLY A 59 -2.13 12.81 -3.12
N ILE A 60 -1.54 12.22 -4.17
CA ILE A 60 -2.08 11.06 -4.87
C ILE A 60 -1.47 9.80 -4.28
N VAL A 61 -2.30 8.80 -4.00
CA VAL A 61 -1.85 7.46 -3.56
C VAL A 61 -1.80 6.54 -4.77
N HIS A 62 -0.62 6.00 -5.05
CA HIS A 62 -0.43 4.97 -6.07
C HIS A 62 -0.22 3.62 -5.38
N GLY A 63 -0.92 2.59 -5.84
CA GLY A 63 -0.81 1.24 -5.31
C GLY A 63 -1.22 0.21 -6.35
N THR A 64 -0.49 -0.90 -6.41
CA THR A 64 -0.81 -2.03 -7.28
C THR A 64 -1.81 -2.95 -6.57
N ILE A 65 -3.02 -3.10 -7.13
CA ILE A 65 -4.10 -3.92 -6.54
C ILE A 65 -3.96 -5.41 -6.91
N GLY A 66 -3.25 -5.72 -8.00
CA GLY A 66 -3.01 -7.09 -8.45
C GLY A 66 -2.47 -7.17 -9.88
N ARG A 67 -2.46 -8.39 -10.43
CA ARG A 67 -2.15 -8.67 -11.84
C ARG A 67 -3.43 -9.06 -12.59
N ARG A 68 -3.41 -8.90 -13.92
CA ARG A 68 -4.53 -9.33 -14.80
C ARG A 68 -4.85 -10.83 -14.69
N SER A 69 -3.89 -11.64 -14.27
CA SER A 69 -4.06 -13.08 -14.09
C SER A 69 -4.84 -13.46 -12.82
N PHE A 70 -5.29 -12.49 -12.02
CA PHE A 70 -6.11 -12.75 -10.83
C PHE A 70 -7.58 -12.77 -11.20
N ASP A 71 -8.33 -13.56 -10.44
CA ASP A 71 -9.78 -13.62 -10.54
C ASP A 71 -10.43 -12.26 -10.19
N THR A 72 -11.56 -11.95 -10.82
CA THR A 72 -12.29 -10.70 -10.62
C THR A 72 -12.69 -10.50 -9.16
N ASP A 73 -13.08 -11.56 -8.46
CA ASP A 73 -13.50 -11.48 -7.05
C ASP A 73 -12.35 -11.09 -6.13
N LYS A 74 -11.14 -11.60 -6.42
CA LYS A 74 -9.92 -11.26 -5.67
C LYS A 74 -9.52 -9.81 -5.91
N LEU A 75 -9.68 -9.32 -7.14
CA LEU A 75 -9.39 -7.92 -7.47
C LEU A 75 -10.36 -6.96 -6.75
N ILE A 76 -11.65 -7.30 -6.69
CA ILE A 76 -12.64 -6.52 -5.94
C ILE A 76 -12.33 -6.54 -4.43
N GLY A 77 -11.99 -7.71 -3.88
CA GLY A 77 -11.60 -7.86 -2.48
C GLY A 77 -10.38 -7.01 -2.11
N ASN A 78 -9.34 -7.02 -2.94
CA ASN A 78 -8.14 -6.20 -2.74
C ASN A 78 -8.44 -4.70 -2.82
N LEU A 79 -9.33 -4.29 -3.73
CA LEU A 79 -9.72 -2.89 -3.88
C LEU A 79 -10.49 -2.40 -2.64
N ARG A 80 -11.44 -3.20 -2.12
CA ARG A 80 -12.15 -2.91 -0.88
C ARG A 80 -11.20 -2.80 0.31
N ALA A 81 -10.27 -3.75 0.46
CA ALA A 81 -9.28 -3.73 1.53
C ALA A 81 -8.40 -2.47 1.48
N LEU A 82 -8.03 -2.02 0.28
CA LEU A 82 -7.24 -0.79 0.09
C LEU A 82 -8.04 0.45 0.51
N ILE A 83 -9.31 0.55 0.12
CA ILE A 83 -10.18 1.69 0.51
C ILE A 83 -10.42 1.71 2.02
N GLU A 84 -10.66 0.56 2.64
CA GLU A 84 -10.85 0.48 4.09
C GLU A 84 -9.58 0.90 4.83
N ALA A 85 -8.40 0.46 4.37
CA ALA A 85 -7.12 0.86 4.93
C ALA A 85 -6.87 2.38 4.77
N LEU A 86 -7.23 2.97 3.62
CA LEU A 86 -7.15 4.41 3.41
C LEU A 86 -8.09 5.19 4.33
N ASN A 87 -9.33 4.72 4.51
CA ASN A 87 -10.28 5.37 5.43
C ASN A 87 -9.79 5.32 6.88
N LYS A 88 -9.17 4.21 7.31
CA LYS A 88 -8.52 4.12 8.63
C LYS A 88 -7.30 5.02 8.77
N ALA A 89 -6.55 5.21 7.68
CA ALA A 89 -5.39 6.11 7.62
C ALA A 89 -5.76 7.60 7.51
N LYS A 90 -7.06 7.95 7.48
CA LYS A 90 -7.53 9.33 7.43
C LYS A 90 -7.04 10.11 8.67
N PRO A 91 -6.22 11.16 8.50
CA PRO A 91 -5.84 12.01 9.61
C PRO A 91 -7.04 12.81 10.12
N ALA A 92 -7.16 12.96 11.44
CA ALA A 92 -8.25 13.71 12.08
C ALA A 92 -8.34 15.18 11.63
N SER A 93 -7.26 15.73 11.05
CA SER A 93 -7.20 17.09 10.50
C SER A 93 -7.80 17.24 9.10
N SER A 94 -8.11 16.13 8.40
CA SER A 94 -8.65 16.17 7.04
C SER A 94 -10.15 16.49 7.03
N LYS A 95 -10.48 17.77 6.81
CA LYS A 95 -11.86 18.27 6.62
C LYS A 95 -12.32 18.03 5.17
N GLY A 96 -13.50 17.44 4.98
CA GLY A 96 -14.12 17.21 3.66
C GLY A 96 -14.00 15.77 3.12
N ILE A 97 -14.26 15.62 1.81
CA ILE A 97 -14.23 14.33 1.10
C ILE A 97 -12.78 13.86 0.98
N TYR A 98 -12.44 12.77 1.67
CA TYR A 98 -11.08 12.22 1.72
C TYR A 98 -10.65 11.55 0.40
N LEU A 99 -11.57 10.83 -0.25
CA LEU A 99 -11.35 10.19 -1.54
C LEU A 99 -12.07 10.98 -2.64
N ARG A 100 -11.34 11.77 -3.43
CA ARG A 100 -11.93 12.61 -4.48
C ARG A 100 -12.24 11.84 -5.77
N LYS A 101 -11.31 10.98 -6.18
CA LYS A 101 -11.40 10.21 -7.43
C LYS A 101 -10.63 8.90 -7.24
N VAL A 102 -11.20 7.81 -7.73
CA VAL A 102 -10.52 6.52 -7.85
C VAL A 102 -10.47 6.16 -9.33
N ALA A 103 -9.28 5.81 -9.82
CA ALA A 103 -9.07 5.39 -11.19
C ALA A 103 -8.25 4.12 -11.19
N VAL A 104 -8.71 3.12 -11.95
CA VAL A 104 -8.00 1.86 -12.14
C VAL A 104 -7.47 1.86 -13.56
N SER A 105 -6.16 1.72 -13.70
CA SER A 105 -5.50 1.56 -14.99
C SER A 105 -4.65 0.30 -15.00
N SER A 106 -4.45 -0.25 -16.19
CA SER A 106 -3.39 -1.23 -16.43
C SER A 106 -2.10 -0.50 -16.78
N THR A 107 -0.95 -1.18 -16.64
CA THR A 107 0.39 -0.57 -16.80
C THR A 107 0.58 0.17 -18.14
N MET A 108 -0.08 -0.29 -19.20
CA MET A 108 0.01 0.30 -20.55
C MET A 108 -1.38 0.61 -21.15
N GLY A 109 -2.44 0.66 -20.33
CA GLY A 109 -3.81 0.81 -20.83
C GLY A 109 -4.52 2.05 -20.29
N VAL A 110 -5.69 2.32 -20.88
CA VAL A 110 -6.54 3.46 -20.51
C VAL A 110 -7.03 3.30 -19.06
N GLY A 111 -7.07 4.42 -18.33
CA GLY A 111 -7.59 4.47 -16.97
C GLY A 111 -9.11 4.53 -16.97
N ALA A 112 -9.76 3.54 -16.35
CA ALA A 112 -11.19 3.55 -16.06
C ALA A 112 -11.41 4.27 -14.72
N ARG A 113 -12.29 5.28 -14.72
CA ARG A 113 -12.74 5.90 -13.47
C ARG A 113 -13.72 4.97 -12.78
N VAL A 114 -13.47 4.70 -11.51
CA VAL A 114 -14.33 3.86 -10.68
C VAL A 114 -15.01 4.77 -9.68
N ASP A 115 -16.34 4.62 -9.56
CA ASP A 115 -17.08 5.33 -8.55
C ASP A 115 -16.79 4.75 -7.17
N VAL A 116 -16.53 5.62 -6.20
CA VAL A 116 -16.19 5.23 -4.83
C VAL A 116 -17.46 4.79 -4.08
N ALA A 117 -18.63 5.29 -4.49
CA ALA A 117 -19.90 4.94 -3.89
C ALA A 117 -20.32 3.49 -4.19
N SER A 118 -20.02 2.99 -5.39
CA SER A 118 -20.35 1.61 -5.79
C SER A 118 -19.49 0.54 -5.11
N ILE A 119 -18.36 0.91 -4.51
CA ILE A 119 -17.47 -0.02 -3.81
C ILE A 119 -17.86 -0.19 -2.33
N ASN A 120 -18.41 0.87 -1.71
CA ASN A 120 -18.98 0.83 -0.36
C ASN A 120 -20.40 0.23 -0.34
N ALA A 121 -21.11 0.26 -1.47
CA ALA A 121 -22.30 -0.54 -1.65
C ALA A 121 -21.87 -2.01 -1.71
N ALA A 122 -22.02 -2.71 -0.58
CA ALA A 122 -22.16 -4.16 -0.61
C ALA A 122 -23.13 -4.50 -1.73
N ALA A 123 -22.72 -5.36 -2.66
CA ALA A 123 -23.65 -5.94 -3.61
C ALA A 123 -24.79 -6.58 -2.81
N PRO A 124 -26.05 -6.13 -2.95
CA PRO A 124 -27.18 -6.93 -2.53
C PRO A 124 -27.31 -8.06 -3.55
N GLY A 125 -27.17 -9.29 -3.08
CA GLY A 125 -27.63 -10.55 -3.69
C GLY A 125 -27.56 -10.73 -5.21
N ALA A 126 -26.78 -11.72 -5.64
CA ALA A 126 -27.23 -12.77 -6.55
C ALA A 126 -26.42 -14.04 -6.27
#